data_AF-A0A336PYS5-F1
#
_entry.id   AF-A0A336PYS5-F1
#
_cell.length_a   1.000
_cell.length_b   1.000
_cell.length_c   1.000
_cell.angle_alpha   90.00
_cell.angle_beta   90.00
_cell.angle_gamma   90.00
#
_symmetry.space_group_name_H-M   'P 1'
#
loop_
_entity.id
_entity.type
_entity.pdbx_description
1 polymer ?
#
loop_
_entity_poly.entity_id
_entity_poly.type
_entity_poly.pdbx_seq_one_letter_code
_entity_poly.pdbx_strand_id
1 'polypeptide(L)'
;MKSNSLFLALAVAGGLFSGLTHAAPVTGTNQLQAIFTTEILPGTCNTQVTDADGPTSTIDFGDLYKNEVGTRTESFNIALTECAGVLTTTVAAQPGAGNTCSGDSYATTGATNTAVEIWETAADSGTQLACQTGNPSNVLTHSFGSKNMNQSYTYPLVARWVVANGKTAADITTGEATSLITFLVTYQ
;
A
#
# COMPACT_ATOMS: atom_id res chain seq x y z
N MET A 1 13.49 -77.68 25.79
CA MET A 1 14.06 -77.04 24.59
C MET A 1 12.98 -76.21 23.91
N LYS A 2 13.39 -75.06 23.36
CA LYS A 2 12.70 -74.10 22.46
C LYS A 2 11.94 -72.93 23.11
N SER A 3 12.41 -71.75 22.70
CA SER A 3 12.02 -70.39 23.03
C SER A 3 10.91 -69.87 22.11
N ASN A 4 10.16 -68.84 22.53
CA ASN A 4 10.39 -67.45 22.10
C ASN A 4 9.32 -66.48 22.61
N SER A 5 9.82 -65.37 23.12
CA SER A 5 9.37 -63.98 23.08
C SER A 5 7.99 -63.57 22.56
N LEU A 6 7.46 -62.60 23.32
CA LEU A 6 6.74 -61.38 22.95
C LEU A 6 5.45 -61.50 22.12
N PHE A 7 4.33 -61.19 22.77
CA PHE A 7 3.27 -60.38 22.17
C PHE A 7 2.80 -59.31 23.18
N LEU A 8 3.09 -58.04 22.85
CA LEU A 8 2.49 -56.86 23.45
C LEU A 8 0.98 -56.88 23.17
N ALA A 9 0.16 -56.89 24.21
CA ALA A 9 -1.27 -56.61 24.11
C ALA A 9 -1.52 -55.14 24.48
N LEU A 10 -1.82 -54.35 23.46
CA LEU A 10 -2.25 -52.96 23.53
C LEU A 10 -3.71 -52.92 24.00
N ALA A 11 -3.98 -52.35 25.18
CA ALA A 11 -5.33 -52.18 25.70
C ALA A 11 -5.65 -50.70 25.94
N VAL A 12 -6.86 -50.34 25.52
CA VAL A 12 -7.37 -49.03 25.15
C VAL A 12 -8.17 -48.38 26.28
N ALA A 13 -8.22 -47.04 26.20
CA ALA A 13 -9.25 -46.11 26.69
C ALA A 13 -9.15 -45.55 28.12
N GLY A 14 -9.18 -44.21 28.13
CA GLY A 14 -9.45 -43.34 29.25
C GLY A 14 -9.35 -41.90 28.78
N GLY A 15 -10.24 -41.49 27.87
CA GLY A 15 -10.31 -40.11 27.41
C GLY A 15 -10.67 -39.18 28.56
N LEU A 16 -10.28 -37.90 28.44
CA LEU A 16 -11.00 -36.76 28.99
C LEU A 16 -10.30 -35.46 28.57
N PHE A 17 -11.15 -34.53 28.14
CA PHE A 17 -10.90 -33.11 27.84
C PHE A 17 -10.14 -32.80 26.56
N SER A 18 -10.95 -32.50 25.55
CA SER A 18 -10.71 -31.48 24.53
C SER A 18 -9.92 -30.32 25.13
N GLY A 19 -8.61 -30.37 24.98
CA GLY A 19 -7.75 -29.20 25.10
C GLY A 19 -8.13 -28.29 23.95
N LEU A 20 -9.13 -27.44 24.19
CA LEU A 20 -9.26 -26.17 23.48
C LEU A 20 -7.91 -25.50 23.66
N THR A 21 -7.02 -25.65 22.68
CA THR A 21 -5.95 -24.71 22.48
C THR A 21 -6.67 -23.39 22.28
N HIS A 22 -6.81 -22.65 23.37
CA HIS A 22 -6.91 -21.22 23.34
C HIS A 22 -5.61 -20.78 22.68
N ALA A 23 -5.58 -20.84 21.34
CA ALA A 23 -4.83 -19.85 20.60
C ALA A 23 -5.32 -18.54 21.20
N ALA A 24 -4.43 -17.87 21.93
CA ALA A 24 -4.65 -16.48 22.25
C ALA A 24 -5.12 -15.83 20.95
N PRO A 25 -6.22 -15.06 20.93
CA PRO A 25 -6.51 -14.26 19.75
C PRO A 25 -5.21 -13.52 19.46
N VAL A 26 -4.67 -13.70 18.26
CA VAL A 26 -3.54 -12.92 17.78
C VAL A 26 -3.98 -11.47 17.98
N THR A 27 -3.43 -10.86 19.03
CA THR A 27 -3.76 -9.51 19.45
C THR A 27 -3.45 -8.61 18.27
N GLY A 28 -4.48 -7.90 17.83
CA GLY A 28 -4.55 -7.13 16.59
C GLY A 28 -3.23 -6.53 16.17
N THR A 29 -2.69 -7.06 15.09
CA THR A 29 -1.70 -6.36 14.29
C THR A 29 -2.44 -5.21 13.63
N ASN A 30 -2.07 -3.97 13.96
CA ASN A 30 -2.54 -2.79 13.23
C ASN A 30 -1.76 -2.70 11.92
N GLN A 31 -1.72 -3.82 11.21
CA GLN A 31 -1.09 -3.93 9.92
C GLN A 31 -2.06 -3.35 8.93
N LEU A 32 -1.52 -2.60 8.01
CA LEU A 32 -2.31 -1.89 7.07
C LEU A 32 -1.51 -1.99 5.78
N GLN A 33 -1.86 -3.06 5.07
CA GLN A 33 -1.17 -3.50 3.88
C GLN A 33 -1.59 -2.55 2.75
N ALA A 34 -0.84 -1.46 2.60
CA ALA A 34 -1.03 -0.47 1.54
C ALA A 34 -0.43 -0.99 0.22
N ILE A 35 -1.23 -1.73 -0.53
CA ILE A 35 -0.84 -2.24 -1.86
C ILE A 35 -1.19 -1.19 -2.92
N PHE A 36 -0.18 -0.68 -3.62
CA PHE A 36 -0.34 0.23 -4.75
C PHE A 36 -0.19 -0.55 -6.07
N THR A 37 -1.29 -0.87 -6.75
CA THR A 37 -1.18 -1.47 -8.10
C THR A 37 -1.08 -0.37 -9.15
N THR A 38 0.13 -0.18 -9.70
CA THR A 38 0.35 0.65 -10.89
C THR A 38 -0.04 -0.12 -12.16
N GLU A 39 -0.98 0.42 -12.94
CA GLU A 39 -1.05 0.11 -14.36
C GLU A 39 -0.35 1.23 -15.11
N ILE A 40 0.84 0.96 -15.62
CA ILE A 40 1.51 1.86 -16.55
C ILE A 40 1.18 1.36 -17.95
N LEU A 41 0.46 2.16 -18.72
CA LEU A 41 0.33 1.92 -20.16
C LEU A 41 1.75 1.84 -20.75
N PRO A 42 2.08 0.82 -21.56
CA PRO A 42 3.40 0.73 -22.19
C PRO A 42 3.70 2.04 -22.91
N GLY A 43 4.74 2.70 -22.43
CA GLY A 43 5.13 4.04 -22.87
C GLY A 43 6.59 4.05 -23.28
N THR A 44 7.12 5.25 -23.50
CA THR A 44 8.49 5.44 -23.96
C THR A 44 9.52 5.25 -22.84
N CYS A 45 9.19 5.62 -21.60
CA CYS A 45 10.03 5.36 -20.43
C CYS A 45 9.71 3.99 -19.80
N ASN A 46 10.73 3.34 -19.26
CA ASN A 46 10.55 2.29 -18.26
C ASN A 46 10.13 2.94 -16.94
N THR A 47 8.97 2.54 -16.43
CA THR A 47 8.38 3.15 -15.23
C THR A 47 8.16 2.12 -14.15
N GLN A 48 8.43 2.49 -12.92
CA GLN A 48 8.35 1.60 -11.79
C GLN A 48 8.09 2.37 -10.51
N VAL A 49 7.27 1.82 -9.62
CA VAL A 49 7.23 2.28 -8.23
C VAL A 49 8.40 1.68 -7.47
N THR A 50 9.09 2.50 -6.70
CA THR A 50 10.21 2.06 -5.86
C THR A 50 10.09 2.66 -4.47
N ASP A 51 10.50 1.94 -3.45
CA ASP A 51 10.69 2.42 -2.09
C ASP A 51 12.17 2.33 -1.67
N ALA A 52 12.45 2.30 -0.37
CA ALA A 52 13.80 2.17 0.16
C ALA A 52 14.45 0.80 -0.14
N ASP A 53 13.65 -0.25 -0.33
CA ASP A 53 14.11 -1.62 -0.59
C ASP A 53 14.19 -1.94 -2.10
N GLY A 54 13.59 -1.09 -2.93
CA GLY A 54 13.75 -1.08 -4.38
C GLY A 54 12.42 -1.19 -5.12
N PRO A 55 12.38 -1.85 -6.28
CA PRO A 55 11.16 -2.07 -7.05
C PRO A 55 10.04 -2.74 -6.26
N THR A 56 8.86 -2.12 -6.24
CA THR A 56 7.71 -2.63 -5.50
C THR A 56 6.38 -2.25 -6.15
N SER A 57 5.32 -2.97 -5.79
CA SER A 57 3.92 -2.60 -6.03
C SER A 57 3.16 -2.42 -4.70
N THR A 58 3.87 -2.30 -3.59
CA THR A 58 3.30 -2.23 -2.25
C THR A 58 4.15 -1.28 -1.42
N ILE A 59 3.52 -0.33 -0.75
CA ILE A 59 4.18 0.57 0.19
C ILE A 59 3.73 0.15 1.58
N ASP A 60 4.60 -0.52 2.33
CA ASP A 60 4.24 -1.06 3.63
C ASP A 60 4.51 -0.04 4.74
N PHE A 61 3.48 0.27 5.53
CA PHE A 61 3.62 1.11 6.73
C PHE A 61 3.99 0.29 7.97
N GLY A 62 3.97 -1.05 7.87
CA GLY A 62 4.05 -1.96 9.00
C GLY A 62 2.87 -1.75 9.96
N ASP A 63 3.15 -1.87 11.26
CA ASP A 63 2.18 -1.51 12.29
C ASP A 63 2.03 0.01 12.37
N LEU A 64 0.80 0.50 12.17
CA LEU A 64 0.44 1.91 12.33
C LEU A 64 -0.43 2.10 13.58
N TYR A 65 0.06 2.85 14.56
CA TYR A 65 -0.70 3.17 15.76
C TYR A 65 -1.68 4.34 15.54
N LYS A 66 -2.79 4.36 16.30
CA LYS A 66 -3.83 5.40 16.15
C LYS A 66 -3.31 6.83 16.24
N ASN A 67 -2.29 7.08 17.06
CA ASN A 67 -1.66 8.40 17.21
C ASN A 67 -0.73 8.77 16.05
N GLU A 68 -0.33 7.80 15.23
CA GLU A 68 0.47 8.01 14.02
C GLU A 68 -0.40 8.33 12.80
N VAL A 69 -1.70 8.01 12.84
CA VAL A 69 -2.66 8.42 11.81
C VAL A 69 -2.72 9.94 11.76
N GLY A 70 -2.46 10.50 10.58
CA GLY A 70 -2.35 11.94 10.32
C GLY A 70 -0.95 12.52 10.52
N THR A 71 0.02 11.75 10.99
CA THR A 71 1.38 12.26 11.27
C THR A 71 2.50 11.45 10.62
N ARG A 72 2.42 10.11 10.63
CA ARG A 72 3.44 9.25 10.03
C ARG A 72 3.30 9.19 8.51
N THR A 73 4.43 9.33 7.84
CA THR A 73 4.52 9.26 6.38
C THR A 73 5.51 8.17 5.96
N GLU A 74 5.22 7.49 4.86
CA GLU A 74 6.18 6.59 4.21
C GLU A 74 6.57 7.14 2.83
N SER A 75 7.86 7.06 2.53
CA SER A 75 8.44 7.63 1.32
C SER A 75 8.45 6.64 0.17
N PHE A 76 7.86 7.15 -0.91
CA PHE A 76 7.66 6.62 -2.23
C PHE A 76 8.48 7.16 -3.38
N ASN A 77 8.64 6.43 -4.47
CA ASN A 77 9.01 7.02 -5.74
C ASN A 77 8.22 6.41 -6.91
N ILE A 78 7.96 7.23 -7.93
CA ILE A 78 7.71 6.76 -9.29
C ILE A 78 8.96 7.06 -10.09
N ALA A 79 9.74 6.02 -10.36
CA ALA A 79 10.98 6.10 -11.11
C ALA A 79 10.69 5.92 -12.60
N LEU A 80 11.19 6.87 -13.39
CA LEU A 80 11.23 6.83 -14.85
C LEU A 80 12.67 6.65 -15.29
N THR A 81 12.91 5.66 -16.13
CA THR A 81 14.20 5.40 -16.74
C THR A 81 14.02 5.18 -18.24
N GLU A 82 15.12 5.27 -18.98
CA GLU A 82 15.11 5.04 -20.42
C GLU A 82 14.19 5.99 -21.24
N CYS A 83 14.03 7.25 -20.79
CA CYS A 83 13.09 8.22 -21.36
C CYS A 83 13.55 8.92 -22.67
N ALA A 84 14.26 8.22 -23.55
CA ALA A 84 14.68 8.80 -24.83
C ALA A 84 13.47 9.24 -25.67
N GLY A 85 13.48 10.47 -26.19
CA GLY A 85 12.40 11.00 -27.01
C GLY A 85 11.25 11.68 -26.25
N VAL A 86 11.23 11.61 -24.91
CA VAL A 86 10.22 12.27 -24.07
C VAL A 86 10.66 13.70 -23.74
N LEU A 87 9.76 14.68 -23.91
CA LEU A 87 9.99 16.07 -23.50
C LEU A 87 9.34 16.36 -22.16
N THR A 88 8.14 15.83 -21.94
CA THR A 88 7.41 16.03 -20.69
C THR A 88 6.75 14.76 -20.24
N THR A 89 6.62 14.64 -18.93
CA THR A 89 5.92 13.56 -18.25
C THR A 89 5.00 14.17 -17.21
N THR A 90 3.86 13.53 -16.99
CA THR A 90 2.97 13.87 -15.89
C THR A 90 2.56 12.64 -15.11
N VAL A 91 2.37 12.79 -13.80
CA VAL A 91 1.83 11.77 -12.89
C VAL A 91 0.54 12.30 -12.27
N ALA A 92 -0.54 11.53 -12.37
CA ALA A 92 -1.75 11.70 -11.56
C ALA A 92 -2.07 10.39 -10.82
N ALA A 93 -2.96 10.44 -9.84
CA ALA A 93 -3.47 9.30 -9.10
C ALA A 93 -4.99 9.21 -9.18
N GLN A 94 -5.54 8.01 -9.09
CA GLN A 94 -6.98 7.77 -8.99
C GLN A 94 -7.25 6.55 -8.11
N PRO A 95 -8.47 6.39 -7.55
CA PRO A 95 -8.85 5.14 -6.92
C PRO A 95 -8.64 3.96 -7.88
N GLY A 96 -8.01 2.89 -7.39
CA GLY A 96 -7.95 1.64 -8.13
C GLY A 96 -9.32 0.99 -8.26
N ALA A 97 -9.41 -0.05 -9.10
CA ALA A 97 -10.66 -0.76 -9.36
C ALA A 97 -11.34 -1.23 -8.06
N GLY A 98 -12.61 -0.87 -7.87
CA GLY A 98 -13.38 -1.22 -6.68
C GLY A 98 -13.08 -0.36 -5.44
N ASN A 99 -12.15 0.60 -5.53
CA ASN A 99 -11.90 1.59 -4.49
C ASN A 99 -12.60 2.93 -4.81
N THR A 100 -12.66 3.83 -3.82
CA THR A 100 -13.33 5.13 -3.94
C THR A 100 -12.53 6.24 -3.25
N CYS A 101 -13.01 7.48 -3.34
CA CYS A 101 -12.48 8.57 -2.53
C CYS A 101 -13.22 8.66 -1.18
N SER A 102 -12.47 9.05 -0.16
CA SER A 102 -12.97 9.48 1.15
C SER A 102 -12.60 10.95 1.32
N GLY A 103 -13.43 11.85 0.79
CA GLY A 103 -13.04 13.26 0.63
C GLY A 103 -11.97 13.41 -0.46
N ASP A 104 -10.89 14.10 -0.16
CA ASP A 104 -9.68 14.23 -0.99
C ASP A 104 -8.66 13.09 -0.80
N SER A 105 -8.95 12.16 0.11
CA SER A 105 -8.11 11.00 0.41
C SER A 105 -8.64 9.76 -0.30
N TYR A 106 -7.77 8.77 -0.52
CA TYR A 106 -8.13 7.48 -1.10
C TYR A 106 -8.69 6.57 -0.01
N ALA A 107 -9.91 6.06 -0.22
CA ALA A 107 -10.58 5.22 0.75
C ALA A 107 -9.82 3.90 0.97
N THR A 108 -10.16 3.22 2.05
CA THR A 108 -9.52 1.98 2.47
C THR A 108 -10.57 0.90 2.68
N THR A 109 -10.18 -0.34 2.45
CA THR A 109 -10.95 -1.52 2.83
C THR A 109 -10.63 -1.88 4.29
N GLY A 110 -11.43 -2.77 4.90
CA GLY A 110 -11.12 -3.30 6.25
C GLY A 110 -11.85 -2.64 7.42
N ALA A 111 -12.79 -1.74 7.16
CA ALA A 111 -13.65 -1.12 8.17
C ALA A 111 -12.90 -0.44 9.34
N THR A 112 -11.70 0.09 9.07
CA THR A 112 -10.81 0.79 10.01
C THR A 112 -11.11 2.27 10.17
N ASN A 113 -12.01 2.82 9.35
CA ASN A 113 -12.34 4.25 9.27
C ASN A 113 -11.15 5.15 8.95
N THR A 114 -10.20 4.65 8.17
CA THR A 114 -9.04 5.42 7.70
C THR A 114 -9.06 5.62 6.17
N ALA A 115 -8.24 6.52 5.68
CA ALA A 115 -7.99 6.79 4.27
C ALA A 115 -6.50 7.09 4.06
N VAL A 116 -6.06 7.21 2.80
CA VAL A 116 -4.66 7.50 2.45
C VAL A 116 -4.59 8.80 1.67
N GLU A 117 -3.67 9.68 2.02
CA GLU A 117 -3.25 10.81 1.20
C GLU A 117 -1.94 10.49 0.48
N ILE A 118 -1.78 11.06 -0.70
CA ILE A 118 -0.53 11.00 -1.47
C ILE A 118 -0.08 12.42 -1.76
N TRP A 119 1.19 12.72 -1.49
CA TRP A 119 1.78 14.05 -1.64
C TRP A 119 3.11 13.96 -2.37
N GLU A 120 3.47 15.00 -3.11
CA GLU A 120 4.82 15.20 -3.64
C GLU A 120 5.77 15.65 -2.53
N THR A 121 6.90 14.97 -2.35
CA THR A 121 7.99 15.26 -1.38
C THR A 121 7.64 15.27 0.12
N ALA A 122 6.53 15.88 0.54
CA ALA A 122 6.17 16.06 1.94
C ALA A 122 4.67 16.31 2.11
N ALA A 123 4.07 15.73 3.15
CA ALA A 123 2.69 16.01 3.52
C ALA A 123 2.51 17.48 3.96
N ASP A 124 1.31 18.01 3.77
CA ASP A 124 0.86 19.39 4.12
C ASP A 124 1.58 20.55 3.43
N SER A 125 2.73 20.32 2.81
CA SER A 125 3.57 21.36 2.20
C SER A 125 3.89 21.10 0.72
N GLY A 126 3.86 19.84 0.31
CA GLY A 126 3.97 19.43 -1.08
C GLY A 126 2.66 19.56 -1.85
N THR A 127 2.70 19.20 -3.13
CA THR A 127 1.50 19.07 -3.95
C THR A 127 0.77 17.78 -3.60
N GLN A 128 -0.44 17.85 -3.05
CA GLN A 128 -1.29 16.67 -2.86
C GLN A 128 -1.77 16.15 -4.22
N LEU A 129 -1.70 14.85 -4.44
CA LEU A 129 -2.44 14.16 -5.49
C LEU A 129 -3.84 13.84 -4.95
N ALA A 130 -4.70 14.87 -4.85
CA ALA A 130 -6.00 14.76 -4.19
C ALA A 130 -6.96 13.84 -4.97
N CYS A 131 -7.58 12.91 -4.27
CA CYS A 131 -8.56 11.98 -4.82
C CYS A 131 -9.78 12.73 -5.35
N GLN A 132 -10.23 12.41 -6.57
CA GLN A 132 -11.44 12.97 -7.17
C GLN A 132 -12.39 11.86 -7.62
N THR A 133 -13.67 11.98 -7.30
CA THR A 133 -14.64 10.98 -7.73
C THR A 133 -14.85 11.07 -9.25
N GLY A 134 -14.58 9.97 -9.94
CA GLY A 134 -14.78 9.85 -11.40
C GLY A 134 -13.70 10.52 -12.26
N ASN A 135 -12.64 11.08 -11.67
CA ASN A 135 -11.53 11.70 -12.40
C ASN A 135 -10.19 11.39 -11.70
N PRO A 136 -9.06 11.39 -12.43
CA PRO A 136 -7.74 11.46 -11.81
C PRO A 136 -7.55 12.75 -11.00
N SER A 137 -6.60 12.73 -10.08
CA SER A 137 -6.15 13.90 -9.34
C SER A 137 -5.57 14.98 -10.26
N ASN A 138 -5.20 16.12 -9.66
CA ASN A 138 -4.22 17.02 -10.28
C ASN A 138 -2.93 16.27 -10.64
N VAL A 139 -2.14 16.87 -11.55
CA VAL A 139 -0.91 16.26 -12.07
C VAL A 139 0.34 16.88 -11.45
N LEU A 140 1.34 16.04 -11.18
CA LEU A 140 2.74 16.46 -11.10
C LEU A 140 3.33 16.45 -12.50
N THR A 141 4.24 17.37 -12.80
CA THR A 141 4.83 17.50 -14.15
C THR A 141 6.33 17.61 -14.05
N HIS A 142 7.04 16.87 -14.91
CA HIS A 142 8.46 17.05 -15.15
C HIS A 142 8.73 17.30 -16.63
N SER A 143 9.62 18.25 -16.91
CA SER A 143 10.11 18.55 -18.25
C SER A 143 11.57 18.14 -18.37
N PHE A 144 11.84 17.24 -19.31
CA PHE A 144 13.19 16.85 -19.68
C PHE A 144 13.86 17.97 -20.48
N GLY A 145 15.15 18.20 -20.24
CA GLY A 145 15.89 19.29 -20.90
C GLY A 145 16.21 19.05 -22.38
N SER A 146 16.14 17.80 -22.85
CA SER A 146 16.42 17.43 -24.24
C SER A 146 15.81 16.09 -24.61
N LYS A 147 15.04 16.01 -25.70
CA LYS A 147 14.48 14.73 -26.20
C LYS A 147 15.51 13.78 -26.81
N ASN A 148 16.72 14.25 -27.12
CA ASN A 148 17.72 13.47 -27.86
C ASN A 148 18.63 12.64 -26.96
N MET A 149 18.41 12.66 -25.65
CA MET A 149 19.22 11.94 -24.69
C MET A 149 18.36 10.96 -23.91
N ASN A 150 18.94 9.82 -23.60
CA ASN A 150 18.33 8.92 -22.65
C ASN A 150 18.43 9.53 -21.25
N GLN A 151 17.29 9.72 -20.60
CA GLN A 151 17.19 10.39 -19.31
C GLN A 151 16.36 9.58 -18.33
N SER A 152 16.54 9.88 -17.06
CA SER A 152 15.77 9.32 -15.96
C SER A 152 15.28 10.46 -15.08
N TYR A 153 14.12 10.27 -14.49
CA TYR A 153 13.56 11.19 -13.51
C TYR A 153 12.78 10.41 -12.47
N THR A 154 12.79 10.91 -11.24
CA THR A 154 12.05 10.30 -10.14
C THR A 154 11.09 11.33 -9.58
N TYR A 155 9.81 10.98 -9.49
CA TYR A 155 8.84 11.74 -8.69
C TYR A 155 8.92 11.25 -7.24
N PRO A 156 9.49 12.03 -6.31
CA PRO A 156 9.48 11.70 -4.90
C PRO A 156 8.09 11.93 -4.32
N LEU A 157 7.52 10.90 -3.70
CA LEU A 157 6.19 10.94 -3.13
C LEU A 157 6.24 10.53 -1.66
N VAL A 158 5.24 10.96 -0.90
CA VAL A 158 4.98 10.43 0.44
C VAL A 158 3.52 10.04 0.53
N ALA A 159 3.27 8.91 1.19
CA ALA A 159 1.94 8.50 1.58
C ALA A 159 1.72 8.85 3.06
N ARG A 160 0.48 9.14 3.44
CA ARG A 160 0.07 9.32 4.83
C ARG A 160 -1.29 8.72 5.07
N TRP A 161 -1.43 7.94 6.13
CA TRP A 161 -2.75 7.49 6.56
C TRP A 161 -3.43 8.57 7.37
N VAL A 162 -4.72 8.79 7.10
CA VAL A 162 -5.55 9.80 7.74
C VAL A 162 -6.87 9.20 8.17
N VAL A 163 -7.63 9.97 8.96
CA VAL A 163 -9.00 9.62 9.32
C VAL A 163 -9.89 9.74 8.08
N ALA A 164 -10.73 8.75 7.81
CA ALA A 164 -11.66 8.81 6.69
C ALA A 164 -12.60 10.02 6.80
N ASN A 165 -13.00 10.59 5.66
CA ASN A 165 -13.88 11.75 5.62
C ASN A 165 -15.19 11.50 6.40
N GLY A 166 -15.59 12.47 7.22
CA GLY A 166 -16.76 12.37 8.10
C GLY A 166 -16.57 11.49 9.34
N LYS A 167 -15.35 11.01 9.61
CA LYS A 167 -14.96 10.28 10.83
C LYS A 167 -14.06 11.14 11.72
N THR A 168 -13.83 10.66 12.93
CA THR A 168 -12.91 11.24 13.92
C THR A 168 -11.86 10.22 14.34
N ALA A 169 -10.81 10.69 15.02
CA ALA A 169 -9.78 9.79 15.58
C ALA A 169 -10.36 8.72 16.54
N ALA A 170 -11.49 9.02 17.20
CA ALA A 170 -12.17 8.06 18.07
C ALA A 170 -12.84 6.92 17.29
N ASP A 171 -13.21 7.15 16.03
CA ASP A 171 -13.87 6.17 15.18
C ASP A 171 -12.89 5.17 14.55
N ILE A 172 -11.58 5.44 14.61
CA ILE A 172 -10.57 4.52 14.08
C ILE A 172 -10.69 3.18 14.81
N THR A 173 -10.81 2.09 14.07
CA THR A 173 -10.84 0.72 14.59
C THR A 173 -9.57 -0.01 14.18
N THR A 174 -9.18 -0.99 14.99
CA THR A 174 -8.01 -1.84 14.72
C THR A 174 -8.37 -2.91 13.70
N GLY A 175 -7.42 -3.28 12.84
CA GLY A 175 -7.58 -4.32 11.84
C GLY A 175 -6.76 -4.02 10.60
N GLU A 176 -6.85 -4.92 9.61
CA GLU A 176 -6.19 -4.76 8.33
C GLU A 176 -6.87 -3.68 7.50
N ALA A 177 -6.10 -2.74 6.95
CA ALA A 177 -6.61 -1.77 5.99
C ALA A 177 -5.75 -1.69 4.74
N THR A 178 -6.41 -1.65 3.59
CA THR A 178 -5.74 -1.56 2.28
C THR A 178 -6.38 -0.46 1.45
N SER A 179 -5.55 0.42 0.87
CA SER A 179 -6.01 1.37 -0.15
C SER A 179 -5.41 0.99 -1.49
N LEU A 180 -6.27 0.73 -2.47
CA LEU A 180 -5.83 0.50 -3.85
C LEU A 180 -5.88 1.82 -4.62
N ILE A 181 -4.74 2.25 -5.13
CA ILE A 181 -4.59 3.50 -5.88
C ILE A 181 -3.86 3.17 -7.18
N THR A 182 -4.19 3.87 -8.26
CA THR A 182 -3.60 3.70 -9.59
C THR A 182 -2.96 5.01 -10.05
N PHE A 183 -1.69 4.96 -10.47
CA PHE A 183 -0.96 6.13 -10.97
C PHE A 183 -1.02 6.12 -12.48
N LEU A 184 -1.46 7.24 -13.07
CA LEU A 184 -1.48 7.43 -14.51
C LEU A 184 -0.26 8.25 -14.88
N VAL A 185 0.66 7.63 -15.63
CA VAL A 185 1.83 8.33 -16.17
C VAL A 185 1.58 8.62 -17.65
N THR A 186 1.67 9.89 -18.03
CA THR A 186 1.52 10.34 -19.43
C THR A 186 2.83 10.93 -19.93
N TYR A 187 3.14 10.73 -21.21
CA TYR A 187 4.36 11.21 -21.87
C TYR A 187 3.98 12.06 -23.09
N GLN A 188 4.74 13.13 -23.35
CA GLN A 188 4.65 13.95 -24.56
C GLN A 188 6.05 14.31 -25.08
#